data_AF-A0A498A3E4-F1
#
_entry.id   AF-A0A498A3E4-F1
#
_cell.length_a   1.000
_cell.length_b   1.000
_cell.length_c   1.000
_cell.angle_alpha   90.00
_cell.angle_beta   90.00
_cell.angle_gamma   90.00
#
_symmetry.space_group_name_H-M   'P 1'
#
loop_
_entity.id
_entity.type
_entity.pdbx_description
1 polymer ?
#
loop_
_entity_poly.entity_id
_entity_poly.type
_entity_poly.pdbx_seq_one_letter_code
_entity_poly.pdbx_strand_id
1 'polypeptide(L)'
;MVHVPSLPAWQRIKLAELSGVAGRYGIGSDRDAPRDEAIAAVHAVTTDPELLGIQAGVALADPHGISGPTVELLRAAGADMRLAEAHAAEVRARLST
;
A
#
# COMPACT_ATOMS: atom_id res chain seq x y z
N MET A 1 -13.49 3.43 -8.50
CA MET A 1 -12.60 2.72 -9.46
C MET A 1 -11.35 3.58 -9.59
N VAL A 2 -10.18 3.11 -9.15
CA VAL A 2 -8.94 3.89 -9.20
C VAL A 2 -7.99 3.25 -10.20
N HIS A 3 -7.89 3.86 -11.37
CA HIS A 3 -6.89 3.50 -12.35
C HIS A 3 -5.61 4.29 -12.04
N VAL A 4 -4.57 3.64 -11.52
CA VAL A 4 -3.32 4.32 -11.11
C VAL A 4 -2.72 5.23 -12.21
N PRO A 5 -2.74 4.86 -13.52
CA PRO A 5 -2.31 5.76 -14.58
C PRO A 5 -3.15 7.04 -14.78
N SER A 6 -4.40 7.08 -14.29
CA SER A 6 -5.24 8.28 -14.34
C SER A 6 -5.03 9.24 -13.17
N LEU A 7 -4.17 8.89 -12.21
CA LEU A 7 -3.81 9.79 -11.12
C LEU A 7 -2.90 10.93 -11.62
N PRO A 8 -3.08 12.16 -11.10
CA PRO A 8 -2.09 13.23 -11.20
C PRO A 8 -0.66 12.74 -10.98
N ALA A 9 0.29 13.28 -11.76
CA ALA A 9 1.69 12.85 -11.72
C ALA A 9 2.29 12.89 -10.30
N TRP A 10 1.92 13.89 -9.49
CA TRP A 10 2.38 14.01 -8.10
C TRP A 10 1.88 12.85 -7.20
N GLN A 11 0.65 12.36 -7.41
CA GLN A 11 0.13 11.20 -6.67
C GLN A 11 0.85 9.91 -7.08
N ARG A 12 1.21 9.77 -8.36
CA ARG A 12 1.98 8.61 -8.83
C ARG A 12 3.39 8.57 -8.23
N ILE A 13 4.05 9.73 -8.09
CA ILE A 13 5.35 9.83 -7.40
C ILE A 13 5.19 9.41 -5.93
N LYS A 14 4.18 9.94 -5.23
CA LYS A 14 3.91 9.55 -3.84
C LYS A 14 3.62 8.05 -3.68
N LEU A 15 2.89 7.45 -4.62
CA LEU A 15 2.63 6.00 -4.59
C LEU A 15 3.92 5.19 -4.77
N ALA A 16 4.84 5.62 -5.63
CA ALA A 16 6.13 4.94 -5.80
C ALA A 16 6.97 5.01 -4.51
N GLU A 17 7.03 6.19 -3.88
CA GLU A 17 7.71 6.38 -2.60
C GLU A 17 7.06 5.55 -1.48
N LEU A 18 5.73 5.61 -1.39
CA LEU A 18 4.94 4.85 -0.42
C LEU A 18 5.15 3.34 -0.60
N SER A 19 5.20 2.84 -1.83
CA SER A 19 5.47 1.43 -2.12
C SER A 19 6.84 1.01 -1.58
N GLY A 20 7.87 1.83 -1.79
CA GLY A 20 9.21 1.59 -1.25
C GLY A 20 9.24 1.57 0.28
N VAL A 21 8.65 2.58 0.92
CA VAL A 21 8.62 2.69 2.39
C VAL A 21 7.80 1.55 3.01
N ALA A 22 6.57 1.33 2.54
CA ALA A 22 5.70 0.29 3.08
C ALA A 22 6.27 -1.11 2.84
N GLY A 23 6.90 -1.37 1.68
CA GLY A 23 7.57 -2.65 1.42
C GLY A 23 8.76 -2.89 2.33
N ARG A 24 9.57 -1.86 2.58
CA ARG A 24 10.75 -1.92 3.45
C ARG A 24 10.41 -2.23 4.91
N TYR A 25 9.39 -1.59 5.46
CA TYR A 25 8.90 -1.80 6.82
C TYR A 25 7.92 -2.98 6.95
N GLY A 26 7.30 -3.42 5.87
CA GLY A 26 6.41 -4.58 5.88
C GLY A 26 7.19 -5.90 5.81
N ILE A 27 7.98 -6.07 4.75
CA ILE A 27 8.63 -7.35 4.43
C ILE A 27 10.15 -7.23 4.21
N GLY A 28 10.67 -6.01 4.13
CA GLY A 28 12.05 -5.72 3.77
C GLY A 28 13.01 -5.58 4.94
N SER A 29 14.04 -4.75 4.76
CA SER A 29 15.16 -4.60 5.70
C SER A 29 14.76 -4.06 7.07
N ASP A 30 13.69 -3.26 7.13
CA ASP A 30 13.29 -2.52 8.34
C ASP A 30 12.05 -3.17 8.98
N ARG A 31 11.70 -4.41 8.59
CA ARG A 31 10.51 -5.13 9.04
C ARG A 31 10.44 -5.39 10.56
N ASP A 32 11.60 -5.40 11.20
CA ASP A 32 11.72 -5.65 12.64
C ASP A 32 11.70 -4.33 13.45
N ALA A 33 11.57 -3.18 12.78
CA ALA A 33 11.43 -1.88 13.44
C ALA A 33 10.13 -1.80 14.26
N PRO A 34 10.08 -0.97 15.31
CA PRO A 34 8.87 -0.76 16.10
C PRO A 34 7.69 -0.30 15.22
N ARG A 35 6.49 -0.79 15.55
CA ARG A 35 5.28 -0.50 14.76
C ARG A 35 4.98 0.99 14.63
N ASP A 36 5.20 1.76 15.70
CA ASP A 36 4.98 3.21 15.69
C ASP A 36 5.97 3.95 14.77
N GLU A 37 7.22 3.46 14.70
CA GLU A 37 8.23 4.00 13.77
C GLU A 37 7.84 3.72 12.32
N ALA A 38 7.39 2.50 12.03
CA ALA A 38 6.91 2.12 10.70
C ALA A 38 5.70 2.96 10.26
N ILE A 39 4.75 3.22 11.18
CA ILE A 39 3.59 4.10 10.90
C ILE A 39 4.06 5.53 10.66
N ALA A 40 4.97 6.06 11.49
CA ALA A 40 5.51 7.40 11.31
C ALA A 40 6.23 7.56 9.96
N ALA A 41 7.00 6.54 9.54
CA ALA A 41 7.66 6.53 8.24
C ALA A 41 6.66 6.54 7.06
N VAL A 42 5.56 5.80 7.18
CA VAL A 42 4.46 5.83 6.19
C VAL A 42 3.80 7.22 6.15
N HIS A 43 3.50 7.79 7.32
CA HIS A 43 2.88 9.12 7.43
C HIS A 43 3.78 10.25 6.94
N ALA A 44 5.10 10.09 7.00
CA ALA A 44 6.05 11.03 6.40
C ALA A 44 5.90 11.13 4.87
N VAL A 45 5.48 10.04 4.21
CA VAL A 45 5.17 10.04 2.77
C VAL A 45 3.77 10.61 2.53
N THR A 46 2.78 10.06 3.24
CA THR A 46 1.38 10.51 3.12
C THR A 46 0.51 10.02 4.28
N THR A 47 -0.46 10.85 4.67
CA THR A 47 -1.57 10.49 5.56
C THR A 47 -2.90 10.34 4.81
N ASP A 48 -2.86 10.44 3.47
CA ASP A 48 -4.05 10.32 2.62
C ASP A 48 -4.57 8.86 2.64
N PRO A 49 -5.76 8.61 3.23
CA PRO A 49 -6.30 7.26 3.37
C PRO A 49 -6.55 6.58 2.01
N GLU A 50 -6.78 7.34 0.93
CA GLU A 50 -7.00 6.78 -0.40
C GLU A 50 -5.69 6.24 -0.99
N LEU A 51 -4.59 7.01 -0.90
CA LEU A 51 -3.27 6.57 -1.39
C LEU A 51 -2.76 5.36 -0.60
N LEU A 52 -2.98 5.37 0.73
CA LEU A 52 -2.69 4.22 1.60
C LEU A 52 -3.55 3.00 1.21
N GLY A 53 -4.83 3.21 0.92
CA GLY A 53 -5.76 2.17 0.45
C GLY A 53 -5.36 1.56 -0.88
N ILE A 54 -4.93 2.38 -1.86
CA ILE A 54 -4.43 1.90 -3.15
C ILE A 54 -3.22 0.99 -2.95
N GLN A 55 -2.22 1.43 -2.18
CA GLN A 55 -1.03 0.61 -1.92
C GLN A 55 -1.37 -0.67 -1.14
N ALA A 56 -2.29 -0.59 -0.17
CA ALA A 56 -2.77 -1.77 0.55
C ALA A 56 -3.47 -2.75 -0.41
N GLY A 57 -4.20 -2.24 -1.40
CA GLY A 57 -4.83 -3.05 -2.45
C GLY A 57 -3.82 -3.77 -3.34
N VAL A 58 -2.72 -3.11 -3.70
CA VAL A 58 -1.60 -3.76 -4.43
C VAL A 58 -1.00 -4.89 -3.59
N ALA A 59 -0.72 -4.64 -2.31
CA ALA A 59 -0.17 -5.65 -1.41
C ALA A 59 -1.16 -6.80 -1.15
N LEU A 60 -2.47 -6.53 -1.05
CA LEU A 60 -3.51 -7.56 -0.94
C LEU A 60 -3.59 -8.43 -2.19
N ALA A 61 -3.34 -7.87 -3.38
CA ALA A 61 -3.40 -8.62 -4.63
C ALA A 61 -2.28 -9.67 -4.78
N ASP A 62 -1.26 -9.64 -3.92
CA ASP A 62 -0.17 -10.62 -3.89
C ASP A 62 -0.71 -12.06 -3.79
N PRO A 63 -0.51 -12.90 -4.82
CA PRO A 63 -1.04 -14.26 -4.84
C PRO A 63 -0.37 -15.19 -3.83
N HIS A 64 0.82 -14.83 -3.33
CA HIS A 64 1.59 -15.64 -2.39
C HIS A 64 1.36 -15.22 -0.93
N GLY A 65 0.62 -14.13 -0.69
CA GLY A 65 0.34 -13.61 0.64
C GLY A 65 1.59 -13.14 1.41
N ILE A 66 2.74 -13.00 0.74
CA ILE A 66 4.01 -12.55 1.33
C ILE A 66 3.83 -11.13 1.87
N SER A 67 3.06 -10.32 1.17
CA SER A 67 2.83 -8.91 1.46
C SER A 67 1.83 -8.65 2.61
N GLY A 68 1.41 -9.68 3.35
CA GLY A 68 0.50 -9.56 4.50
C GLY A 68 0.93 -8.50 5.53
N PRO A 69 2.19 -8.50 6.01
CA PRO A 69 2.69 -7.47 6.93
C PRO A 69 2.60 -6.03 6.39
N THR A 70 2.82 -5.85 5.08
CA THR A 70 2.64 -4.55 4.42
C THR A 70 1.19 -4.07 4.47
N VAL A 71 0.23 -4.98 4.27
CA VAL A 71 -1.21 -4.67 4.39
C VAL A 71 -1.55 -4.26 5.82
N GLU A 72 -1.05 -5.00 6.82
CA GLU A 72 -1.29 -4.69 8.22
C GLU A 72 -0.72 -3.32 8.61
N LEU A 73 0.50 -3.01 8.16
CA LEU A 73 1.13 -1.72 8.37
C LEU A 73 0.26 -0.58 7.80
N LEU A 74 -0.15 -0.68 6.54
CA LEU A 74 -0.95 0.34 5.87
C LEU A 74 -2.34 0.50 6.49
N ARG A 75 -2.96 -0.60 6.94
CA ARG A 75 -4.21 -0.57 7.71
C ARG A 75 -4.04 0.21 9.01
N ALA A 76 -2.97 -0.06 9.76
CA ALA A 76 -2.69 0.65 11.02
C ALA A 76 -2.36 2.14 10.78
N ALA A 77 -1.77 2.47 9.63
CA ALA A 77 -1.55 3.85 9.22
C ALA A 77 -2.83 4.58 8.75
N GLY A 78 -3.98 3.91 8.68
CA GLY A 78 -5.27 4.52 8.34
C GLY A 78 -5.70 4.36 6.88
N ALA A 79 -5.20 3.35 6.18
CA ALA A 79 -5.66 3.04 4.82
C ALA A 79 -7.18 2.83 4.73
N ASP A 80 -7.82 3.36 3.68
CA ASP A 80 -9.18 2.96 3.31
C ASP A 80 -9.16 1.51 2.81
N MET A 81 -9.55 0.58 3.70
CA MET A 81 -9.55 -0.85 3.38
C MET A 81 -10.66 -1.25 2.40
N ARG A 82 -11.76 -0.49 2.30
CA ARG A 82 -12.79 -0.77 1.28
C ARG A 82 -12.25 -0.47 -0.11
N LEU A 83 -11.53 0.64 -0.24
CA LEU A 83 -10.81 0.96 -1.47
C LEU A 83 -9.74 -0.09 -1.77
N ALA A 84 -8.97 -0.51 -0.75
CA ALA A 84 -7.94 -1.53 -0.91
C ALA A 84 -8.50 -2.87 -1.43
N GLU A 85 -9.60 -3.36 -0.87
CA GLU A 85 -10.26 -4.60 -1.32
C GLU A 85 -10.75 -4.50 -2.76
N ALA A 86 -11.40 -3.39 -3.11
CA ALA A 86 -11.88 -3.14 -4.47
C ALA A 86 -10.70 -3.09 -5.47
N HIS A 87 -9.61 -2.42 -5.10
CA HIS A 87 -8.43 -2.33 -5.95
C HIS A 87 -7.70 -3.67 -6.07
N ALA A 88 -7.61 -4.46 -4.99
CA ALA A 88 -7.01 -5.79 -5.02
C ALA A 88 -7.75 -6.74 -5.97
N ALA A 89 -9.08 -6.69 -5.98
CA ALA A 89 -9.90 -7.47 -6.91
C ALA A 89 -9.63 -7.09 -8.38
N GLU A 90 -9.51 -5.79 -8.68
CA GLU A 90 -9.15 -5.30 -10.01
C GLU A 90 -7.76 -5.79 -10.44
N VAL A 91 -6.76 -5.64 -9.57
CA VAL A 91 -5.38 -6.06 -9.85
C VAL A 91 -5.33 -7.56 -10.11
N ARG A 92 -5.98 -8.39 -9.28
CA ARG A 92 -6.06 -9.84 -9.51
C ARG A 92 -6.73 -10.19 -10.83
N ALA A 93 -7.84 -9.53 -11.17
CA ALA A 93 -8.52 -9.76 -12.44
C ALA A 93 -7.59 -9.48 -13.64
N ARG A 94 -6.80 -8.40 -13.58
CA ARG A 94 -5.81 -8.06 -14.60
C ARG A 94 -4.66 -9.07 -14.70
N LEU A 95 -4.23 -9.65 -13.59
CA LEU A 95 -3.17 -10.67 -13.57
C LEU A 95 -3.64 -12.06 -14.04
N SER A 96 -4.95 -12.32 -13.98
CA SER A 96 -5.56 -13.56 -14.48
C SER A 96 -5.93 -13.53 -15.97
N THR A 97 -5.64 -12.43 -16.67
CA THR A 97 -5.94 -12.23 -18.11
C THR A 97 -4.66 -12.31 -18.93
#